data_AF-A0A0C3RKQ4-F1
#
_entry.id   AF-A0A0C3RKQ4-F1
#
_cell.length_a   1.000
_cell.length_b   1.000
_cell.length_c   1.000
_cell.angle_alpha   90.00
_cell.angle_beta   90.00
_cell.angle_gamma   90.00
#
_symmetry.space_group_name_H-M   'P 1'
#
loop_
_entity.id
_entity.type
_entity.pdbx_description
1 polymer ?
#
loop_
_entity_poly.entity_id
_entity_poly.type
_entity_poly.pdbx_seq_one_letter_code
_entity_poly.pdbx_strand_id
1 'polypeptide(L)'
;MPVAGEIFDGINALVYLCQGDYLNASISATAMVPVAGWGATGGKVTSKALKAFKAGNFRKNMIRLTGINPGKSMQAHHVFPKKFRTRFHELGINIDDPRFGSWWETGAHQKNSYSYNLRWDEFFLDNPTTGEAYGLARELGAKHGFTLNF
;
A
#
# COMPACT_ATOMS: atom_id res chain seq x y z
N MET A 1 25.12 -1.82 -30.82
CA MET A 1 25.38 -1.95 -29.37
C MET A 1 24.42 -1.00 -28.65
N PRO A 2 23.41 -1.49 -27.90
CA PRO A 2 22.45 -0.62 -27.23
C PRO A 2 23.10 0.09 -26.03
N VAL A 3 22.96 1.42 -26.00
CA VAL A 3 23.23 2.25 -24.82
C VAL A 3 22.09 2.00 -23.85
N ALA A 4 22.40 1.28 -22.78
CA ALA A 4 21.57 1.20 -21.59
C ALA A 4 21.43 2.63 -21.05
N GLY A 5 20.29 3.25 -21.34
CA GLY A 5 19.78 4.30 -20.48
C GLY A 5 19.67 3.67 -19.09
N GLU A 6 20.51 4.13 -18.18
CA GLU A 6 20.40 3.94 -16.74
C GLU A 6 19.13 4.64 -16.25
N ILE A 7 18.01 4.09 -16.69
CA ILE A 7 16.68 4.31 -16.14
C ILE A 7 16.82 3.97 -14.65
N PHE A 8 16.39 4.91 -13.80
CA PHE A 8 16.18 4.80 -12.35
C PHE A 8 17.13 5.54 -11.39
N ASP A 9 18.01 6.41 -11.86
CA ASP A 9 18.79 7.31 -10.98
C ASP A 9 17.97 8.51 -10.42
N GLY A 10 16.66 8.34 -10.17
CA GLY A 10 15.77 9.45 -9.85
C GLY A 10 14.44 9.14 -9.16
N ILE A 11 14.17 7.90 -8.72
CA ILE A 11 12.90 7.59 -8.01
C ILE A 11 13.11 7.46 -6.49
N ASN A 12 14.34 7.20 -6.03
CA ASN A 12 14.64 7.10 -4.59
C ASN A 12 15.33 8.35 -3.98
N ALA A 13 15.62 9.39 -4.76
CA ALA A 13 16.28 10.61 -4.26
C ALA A 13 15.31 11.68 -3.70
N LEU A 14 14.01 11.61 -4.02
CA LEU A 14 13.02 12.64 -3.65
C LEU A 14 12.30 12.40 -2.32
N VAL A 15 12.47 11.22 -1.71
CA VAL A 15 11.95 10.91 -0.38
C VAL A 15 12.96 11.28 0.73
N TYR A 16 14.17 11.73 0.37
CA TYR A 16 15.32 11.74 1.29
C TYR A 16 15.98 13.08 1.60
N LEU A 17 15.55 14.22 1.05
CA LEU A 17 16.35 15.45 1.14
C LEU A 17 15.83 16.60 2.04
N CYS A 18 14.75 16.45 2.80
CA CYS A 18 14.26 17.57 3.64
C CYS A 18 14.14 17.31 5.16
N GLN A 19 14.61 16.18 5.69
CA GLN A 19 14.55 15.97 7.15
C GLN A 19 15.57 14.90 7.58
N GLY A 20 16.80 15.32 7.89
CA GLY A 20 17.92 14.41 8.18
C GLY A 20 17.66 13.44 9.33
N ASP A 21 17.15 12.25 9.01
CA ASP A 21 16.92 11.17 9.97
C ASP A 21 17.30 9.81 9.34
N TYR A 22 18.24 9.15 10.00
CA TYR A 22 18.95 7.95 9.58
C TYR A 22 18.08 6.67 9.61
N LEU A 23 16.76 6.80 9.80
CA LEU A 23 15.79 5.70 9.83
C LEU A 23 15.58 4.98 8.50
N ASN A 24 16.13 5.53 7.42
CA ASN A 24 15.88 5.06 6.09
C ASN A 24 16.94 4.07 5.53
N ALA A 25 18.09 3.88 6.19
CA ALA A 25 19.10 2.94 5.68
C ALA A 25 18.70 1.46 5.90
N SER A 26 17.83 1.17 6.88
CA SER A 26 17.35 -0.19 7.17
C SER A 26 16.10 -0.60 6.38
N ILE A 27 15.38 0.35 5.78
CA ILE A 27 14.12 0.11 5.04
C ILE A 27 14.38 -0.40 3.61
N SER A 28 15.54 -0.13 3.01
CA SER A 28 15.91 -0.70 1.70
C SER A 28 16.18 -2.21 1.73
N ALA A 29 16.41 -2.82 2.89
CA ALA A 29 16.59 -4.27 3.01
C ALA A 29 15.26 -5.03 3.05
N THR A 30 14.16 -4.39 3.47
CA THR A 30 12.85 -5.04 3.67
C THR A 30 12.01 -5.09 2.39
N ALA A 31 12.32 -4.24 1.39
CA ALA A 31 11.63 -4.23 0.09
C ALA A 31 12.11 -5.33 -0.88
N MET A 32 13.15 -6.09 -0.52
CA MET A 32 13.69 -7.21 -1.30
C MET A 32 13.40 -8.58 -0.65
N VAL A 33 12.17 -8.80 -0.17
CA VAL A 33 11.74 -10.17 0.18
C VAL A 33 10.68 -10.63 -0.82
N PRO A 34 11.04 -11.55 -1.74
CA PRO A 34 10.12 -12.08 -2.74
C PRO A 34 8.98 -12.88 -2.11
N VAL A 35 7.91 -13.04 -2.88
CA VAL A 35 6.72 -13.86 -2.64
C VAL A 35 7.11 -15.34 -2.47
N ALA A 36 7.69 -15.72 -1.33
CA ALA A 36 7.79 -17.08 -0.78
C ALA A 36 8.61 -17.05 0.52
N GLY A 37 7.98 -17.33 1.67
CA GLY A 37 8.69 -17.59 2.92
C GLY A 37 8.54 -16.51 3.99
N TRP A 38 7.40 -16.52 4.69
CA TRP A 38 7.20 -15.82 5.97
C TRP A 38 7.99 -16.50 7.12
N GLY A 39 9.31 -16.63 6.95
CA GLY A 39 10.20 -17.39 7.85
C GLY A 39 11.47 -16.68 8.31
N ALA A 40 12.03 -15.75 7.53
CA ALA A 40 13.46 -15.39 7.69
C ALA A 40 13.79 -13.90 7.88
N THR A 41 12.80 -13.02 8.12
CA THR A 41 13.08 -11.60 8.44
C THR A 41 12.54 -11.29 9.83
N GLY A 42 13.44 -10.95 10.77
CA GLY A 42 13.23 -10.87 12.22
C GLY A 42 12.35 -9.72 12.70
N GLY A 43 11.11 -9.67 12.24
CA GLY A 43 10.06 -8.74 12.68
C GLY A 43 8.68 -9.34 12.45
N LYS A 44 8.43 -10.57 12.94
CA LYS A 44 7.12 -11.22 12.81
C LYS A 44 6.07 -10.45 13.62
N VAL A 45 5.34 -9.55 12.97
CA VAL A 45 4.01 -9.14 13.41
C VAL A 45 3.12 -10.36 13.25
N THR A 46 3.07 -11.20 14.28
CA THR A 46 2.15 -12.34 14.29
C THR A 46 0.71 -11.84 14.25
N SER A 47 -0.21 -12.56 13.61
CA SER A 47 -1.63 -12.18 13.53
C SER A 47 -2.26 -11.91 14.90
N LYS A 48 -1.74 -12.53 15.97
CA LYS A 48 -2.11 -12.30 17.38
C LYS A 48 -1.81 -10.88 17.88
N ALA A 49 -0.84 -10.20 17.27
CA ALA A 49 -0.54 -8.81 17.56
C ALA A 49 -1.52 -7.85 16.87
N LEU A 50 -2.23 -8.24 15.82
CA LEU A 50 -3.19 -7.37 15.13
C LEU A 50 -4.52 -7.32 15.89
N LYS A 51 -5.18 -6.16 15.86
CA LYS A 51 -6.56 -6.04 16.35
C LYS A 51 -7.52 -6.59 15.30
N ALA A 52 -8.78 -6.80 15.70
CA ALA A 52 -9.86 -7.12 14.77
C ALA A 52 -9.86 -6.18 13.55
N PHE A 53 -9.98 -6.77 12.36
CA PHE A 53 -10.01 -6.09 11.07
C PHE A 53 -11.34 -5.36 10.92
N LYS A 54 -11.35 -4.13 11.45
CA LYS A 54 -12.48 -3.21 11.44
C LYS A 54 -11.98 -1.85 11.03
N ALA A 55 -12.81 -1.07 10.35
CA ALA A 55 -12.52 0.30 9.94
C ALA A 55 -11.86 1.17 11.03
N GLY A 56 -12.34 1.10 12.28
CA GLY A 56 -11.80 1.88 13.41
C GLY A 56 -10.43 1.43 13.93
N ASN A 57 -10.00 0.21 13.60
CA ASN A 57 -8.70 -0.35 13.98
C ASN A 57 -7.69 -0.35 12.83
N PHE A 58 -8.11 -0.02 11.60
CA PHE A 58 -7.28 -0.16 10.40
C PHE A 58 -5.94 0.56 10.51
N ARG A 59 -5.92 1.83 10.89
CA ARG A 59 -4.66 2.58 11.12
C ARG A 59 -3.78 1.93 12.20
N LYS A 60 -4.38 1.47 13.31
CA LYS A 60 -3.63 0.81 14.38
C LYS A 60 -2.99 -0.50 13.89
N ASN A 61 -3.72 -1.24 13.06
CA ASN A 61 -3.21 -2.45 12.44
C ASN A 61 -2.12 -2.16 11.39
N MET A 62 -2.23 -1.08 10.63
CA MET A 62 -1.17 -0.61 9.73
C MET A 62 0.11 -0.24 10.48
N ILE A 63 0.01 0.47 11.61
CA ILE A 63 1.18 0.78 12.46
C ILE A 63 1.82 -0.51 12.98
N ARG A 64 0.99 -1.47 13.42
CA ARG A 64 1.51 -2.76 13.90
C ARG A 64 2.14 -3.57 12.78
N LEU A 65 1.55 -3.59 11.59
CA LEU A 65 2.04 -4.34 10.43
C LEU A 65 3.35 -3.76 9.87
N THR A 66 3.41 -2.43 9.72
CA THR A 66 4.56 -1.75 9.10
C THR A 66 5.66 -1.36 10.09
N GLY A 67 5.34 -1.33 11.39
CA GLY A 67 6.24 -0.79 12.43
C GLY A 67 6.34 0.74 12.42
N ILE A 68 5.63 1.44 11.55
CA ILE A 68 5.75 2.89 11.34
C ILE A 68 4.52 3.60 11.89
N ASN A 69 4.72 4.66 12.68
CA ASN A 69 3.67 5.61 13.05
C ASN A 69 3.93 6.97 12.40
N PRO A 70 3.41 7.21 11.19
CA PRO A 70 3.76 8.39 10.41
C PRO A 70 3.00 9.67 10.83
N GLY A 71 2.34 9.66 11.99
CA GLY A 71 1.58 10.83 12.46
C GLY A 71 0.48 11.27 11.48
N LYS A 72 0.18 12.57 11.44
CA LYS A 72 -0.92 13.12 10.63
C LYS A 72 -0.55 13.43 9.17
N SER A 73 0.74 13.34 8.80
CA SER A 73 1.20 13.59 7.43
C SER A 73 0.87 12.44 6.47
N MET A 74 0.61 11.24 6.99
CA MET A 74 0.17 10.08 6.19
C MET A 74 -1.14 9.52 6.72
N GLN A 75 -2.05 9.18 5.81
CA GLN A 75 -3.29 8.47 6.12
C GLN A 75 -3.15 6.98 5.80
N ALA A 76 -3.84 6.16 6.61
CA ALA A 76 -4.00 4.75 6.31
C ALA A 76 -5.05 4.61 5.21
N HIS A 77 -4.60 4.48 3.97
CA HIS A 77 -5.42 4.32 2.80
C HIS A 77 -5.85 2.85 2.66
N HIS A 78 -7.12 2.61 2.33
CA HIS A 78 -7.56 1.27 1.91
C HIS A 78 -7.33 1.19 0.40
N VAL A 79 -6.37 0.37 -0.02
CA VAL A 79 -6.04 0.16 -1.44
C VAL A 79 -7.30 -0.24 -2.22
N PHE A 80 -8.11 -1.10 -1.61
CA PHE A 80 -9.46 -1.44 -2.07
C PHE A 80 -10.49 -0.55 -1.34
N PRO A 81 -11.13 0.44 -2.01
CA PRO A 81 -11.94 1.43 -1.33
C PRO A 81 -13.18 0.86 -0.64
N LYS A 82 -13.50 1.42 0.54
CA LYS A 82 -14.70 1.06 1.30
C LYS A 82 -16.01 1.23 0.52
N LYS A 83 -16.05 2.16 -0.45
CA LYS A 83 -17.19 2.38 -1.36
C LYS A 83 -17.62 1.09 -2.06
N PHE A 84 -16.68 0.20 -2.38
CA PHE A 84 -16.92 -1.03 -3.14
C PHE A 84 -16.79 -2.29 -2.28
N ARG A 85 -16.96 -2.18 -0.95
CA ARG A 85 -16.77 -3.29 0.00
C ARG A 85 -17.49 -4.56 -0.43
N THR A 86 -18.76 -4.46 -0.82
CA THR A 86 -19.55 -5.64 -1.23
C THR A 86 -18.96 -6.31 -2.46
N ARG A 87 -18.57 -5.54 -3.48
CA ARG A 87 -17.96 -6.07 -4.71
C ARG A 87 -16.62 -6.75 -4.41
N PHE A 88 -15.78 -6.16 -3.56
CA PHE A 88 -14.54 -6.81 -3.13
C PHE A 88 -14.78 -8.08 -2.29
N HIS A 89 -15.82 -8.09 -1.46
CA HIS A 89 -16.20 -9.27 -0.70
C HIS A 89 -16.62 -10.42 -1.63
N GLU A 90 -17.35 -10.13 -2.72
CA GLU A 90 -17.68 -11.11 -3.77
C GLU A 90 -16.43 -11.67 -4.46
N LEU A 91 -15.37 -10.85 -4.60
CA LEU A 91 -14.05 -11.27 -5.09
C LEU A 91 -13.18 -11.98 -4.04
N GLY A 92 -13.70 -12.24 -2.84
CA GLY A 92 -12.98 -12.89 -1.74
C GLY A 92 -11.95 -11.98 -1.04
N ILE A 93 -12.04 -10.67 -1.22
CA ILE A 93 -11.11 -9.68 -0.66
C ILE A 93 -11.73 -9.02 0.59
N ASN A 94 -11.14 -9.29 1.76
CA ASN A 94 -11.48 -8.56 2.98
C ASN A 94 -10.70 -7.24 3.08
N ILE A 95 -11.31 -6.14 2.65
CA ILE A 95 -10.66 -4.81 2.58
C ILE A 95 -10.18 -4.24 3.92
N ASP A 96 -10.67 -4.74 5.06
CA ASP A 96 -10.22 -4.30 6.39
C ASP A 96 -8.95 -5.03 6.85
N ASP A 97 -8.47 -6.01 6.09
CA ASP A 97 -7.17 -6.64 6.31
C ASP A 97 -6.07 -5.58 6.09
N PRO A 98 -5.21 -5.31 7.08
CA PRO A 98 -4.17 -4.28 6.97
C PRO A 98 -3.15 -4.57 5.86
N ARG A 99 -3.06 -5.80 5.34
CA ARG A 99 -2.25 -6.11 4.14
C ARG A 99 -2.73 -5.34 2.91
N PHE A 100 -4.00 -4.96 2.85
CA PHE A 100 -4.57 -4.13 1.80
C PHE A 100 -4.61 -2.64 2.18
N GLY A 101 -3.85 -2.24 3.20
CA GLY A 101 -3.60 -0.85 3.52
C GLY A 101 -2.30 -0.33 2.96
N SER A 102 -2.23 0.99 2.79
CA SER A 102 -1.02 1.71 2.38
C SER A 102 -0.92 3.03 3.13
N TRP A 103 0.30 3.52 3.37
CA TRP A 103 0.52 4.88 3.82
C TRP A 103 0.49 5.81 2.61
N TRP A 104 -0.44 6.76 2.59
CA TRP A 104 -0.54 7.77 1.54
C TRP A 104 -0.53 9.15 2.18
N GLU A 105 0.34 10.04 1.68
CA GLU A 105 0.45 11.43 2.12
C GLU A 105 -0.93 12.10 2.16
N THR A 106 -1.22 12.81 3.25
CA THR A 106 -2.54 13.34 3.58
C THR A 106 -3.09 14.26 2.49
N GLY A 107 -2.30 15.22 2.00
CA GLY A 107 -2.72 16.15 0.94
C GLY A 107 -2.98 15.43 -0.38
N ALA A 108 -2.09 14.54 -0.78
CA ALA A 108 -2.21 13.73 -1.99
C ALA A 108 -3.43 12.79 -1.93
N HIS A 109 -3.64 12.13 -0.79
CA HIS A 109 -4.79 11.25 -0.58
C HIS A 109 -6.10 12.03 -0.70
N GLN A 110 -6.20 13.20 -0.05
CA GLN A 110 -7.39 14.04 -0.11
C GLN A 110 -7.67 14.51 -1.54
N LYS A 111 -6.65 15.05 -2.22
CA LYS A 111 -6.76 15.59 -3.58
C LYS A 111 -7.15 14.52 -4.60
N ASN A 112 -6.64 13.29 -4.47
CA ASN A 112 -6.84 12.22 -5.45
C ASN A 112 -7.95 11.23 -5.09
N SER A 113 -8.54 11.32 -3.89
CA SER A 113 -9.56 10.38 -3.42
C SER A 113 -10.74 10.20 -4.39
N TYR A 114 -11.17 11.29 -5.05
CA TYR A 114 -12.25 11.25 -6.03
C TYR A 114 -11.84 10.45 -7.29
N SER A 115 -10.73 10.82 -7.94
CA SER A 115 -10.26 10.14 -9.16
C SER A 115 -9.87 8.69 -8.89
N TYR A 116 -9.35 8.39 -7.69
CA TYR A 116 -9.08 7.02 -7.25
C TYR A 116 -10.36 6.20 -7.19
N ASN A 117 -11.41 6.71 -6.56
CA ASN A 117 -12.72 6.05 -6.52
C ASN A 117 -13.36 5.94 -7.90
N LEU A 118 -13.19 6.93 -8.78
CA LEU A 118 -13.69 6.88 -10.15
C LEU A 118 -13.06 5.72 -10.92
N ARG A 119 -11.75 5.53 -10.79
CA ARG A 119 -11.06 4.42 -11.47
C ARG A 119 -11.55 3.05 -11.02
N TRP A 120 -11.82 2.88 -9.74
CA TRP A 120 -12.46 1.67 -9.23
C TRP A 120 -13.92 1.52 -9.69
N ASP A 121 -14.64 2.62 -9.86
CA ASP A 121 -16.01 2.61 -10.39
C ASP A 121 -16.03 2.05 -11.81
N GLU A 122 -15.17 2.59 -12.69
CA GLU A 122 -14.96 2.13 -14.07
C GLU A 122 -14.58 0.65 -14.13
N PHE A 123 -13.64 0.23 -13.27
CA PHE A 123 -13.17 -1.15 -13.21
C PHE A 123 -14.30 -2.16 -12.97
N PHE A 124 -15.27 -1.80 -12.15
CA PHE A 124 -16.39 -2.68 -11.83
C PHE A 124 -17.53 -2.65 -12.85
N LEU A 125 -17.40 -1.95 -13.97
CA LEU A 125 -18.39 -2.00 -15.05
C LEU A 125 -18.38 -3.34 -15.80
N ASP A 126 -17.23 -4.01 -15.86
CA ASP A 126 -17.01 -5.19 -16.73
C ASP A 126 -16.92 -6.53 -15.98
N ASN A 127 -17.52 -6.67 -14.79
CA ASN A 127 -17.49 -7.89 -13.96
C ASN A 127 -16.08 -8.47 -13.76
N PRO A 128 -15.15 -7.70 -13.18
CA PRO A 128 -13.76 -8.08 -13.12
C PRO A 128 -13.50 -9.23 -12.15
N THR A 129 -12.38 -9.93 -12.37
CA THR A 129 -11.87 -10.99 -11.51
C THR A 129 -11.04 -10.45 -10.33
N THR A 130 -10.82 -11.31 -9.34
CA THR A 130 -9.91 -11.00 -8.22
C THR A 130 -8.52 -10.62 -8.74
N GLY A 131 -7.96 -11.35 -9.72
CA GLY A 131 -6.62 -11.08 -10.26
C GLY A 131 -6.49 -9.69 -10.88
N GLU A 132 -7.51 -9.25 -11.62
CA GLU A 132 -7.55 -7.92 -12.23
C GLU A 132 -7.64 -6.82 -11.17
N ALA A 133 -8.32 -7.06 -10.05
CA ALA A 133 -8.37 -6.10 -8.94
C ALA A 133 -6.97 -5.90 -8.32
N TYR A 134 -6.18 -6.96 -8.15
CA TYR A 134 -4.79 -6.84 -7.74
C TYR A 134 -3.94 -6.10 -8.79
N GLY A 135 -4.19 -6.32 -10.07
CA GLY A 135 -3.55 -5.60 -11.18
C GLY A 135 -3.79 -4.09 -11.10
N LEU A 136 -5.06 -3.68 -11.01
CA LEU A 136 -5.42 -2.27 -10.90
C LEU A 136 -4.88 -1.63 -9.62
N ALA A 137 -4.88 -2.36 -8.50
CA ALA A 137 -4.29 -1.87 -7.26
C ALA A 137 -2.78 -1.54 -7.42
N ARG A 138 -2.01 -2.40 -8.10
CA ARG A 138 -0.59 -2.16 -8.40
C ARG A 138 -0.39 -0.97 -9.34
N GLU A 139 -1.22 -0.84 -10.37
CA GLU A 139 -1.22 0.32 -11.28
C GLU A 139 -1.46 1.63 -10.51
N LEU A 140 -2.50 1.66 -9.68
CA LEU A 140 -2.86 2.85 -8.90
C LEU A 140 -1.80 3.21 -7.85
N GLY A 141 -1.21 2.21 -7.19
CA GLY A 141 -0.09 2.42 -6.26
C GLY A 141 1.11 3.06 -6.94
N ALA A 142 1.52 2.54 -8.11
CA ALA A 142 2.61 3.10 -8.90
C ALA A 142 2.29 4.52 -9.39
N LYS A 143 1.07 4.75 -9.90
CA LYS A 143 0.62 6.05 -10.39
C LYS A 143 0.62 7.15 -9.32
N HIS A 144 0.25 6.79 -8.09
CA HIS A 144 0.11 7.75 -6.98
C HIS A 144 1.29 7.76 -6.01
N GLY A 145 2.30 6.90 -6.21
CA GLY A 145 3.52 6.88 -5.43
C GLY A 145 3.36 6.35 -4.00
N PHE A 146 2.45 5.39 -3.78
CA PHE A 146 2.31 4.71 -2.48
C PHE A 146 2.62 3.21 -2.60
N THR A 147 3.16 2.65 -1.51
CA THR A 147 3.62 1.24 -1.46
C THR A 147 2.49 0.30 -1.06
N LEU A 148 2.42 -0.85 -1.71
CA LEU A 148 1.50 -1.96 -1.38
C LEU A 148 2.20 -2.98 -0.47
N ASN A 149 1.43 -3.70 0.35
CA ASN A 149 1.95 -4.73 1.26
C ASN A 149 1.71 -6.17 0.75
N PHE A 150 1.50 -6.36 -0.56
CA PHE A 150 1.23 -7.64 -1.22
C PHE A 150 1.81 -7.71 -2.64
#